data_AF-A0A2D4K3R1-F1
#
_entry.id   AF-A0A2D4K3R1-F1
#
_cell.length_a   1.000
_cell.length_b   1.000
_cell.length_c   1.000
_cell.angle_alpha   90.00
_cell.angle_beta   90.00
_cell.angle_gamma   90.00
#
_symmetry.space_group_name_H-M   'P 1'
#
loop_
_entity.id
_entity.type
_entity.pdbx_description
1 polymer ?
#
loop_
_entity_poly.entity_id
_entity_poly.type
_entity_poly.pdbx_seq_one_letter_code
_entity_poly.pdbx_strand_id
1 'polypeptide(L)'
;STQSQITRDHMGQLLYQLVQLEKLSKQDFFKGFSDTLETADDMAIDIPHIWLYLAELVTPMLKEGGISMRELVIEFSKPLLPVRRAGVLLSKILHLLCKQMSHKKVAALWREAGLSWKDLLP
;
A
#
# COMPACT_ATOMS: atom_id res chain seq x y z
N SER A 1 18.60 8.05 1.01
CA SER A 1 18.78 9.27 1.81
C SER A 1 17.40 9.79 2.23
N THR A 2 17.32 10.65 3.25
CA THR A 2 16.07 11.33 3.67
C THR A 2 15.39 12.04 2.50
N GLN A 3 16.17 12.57 1.54
CA GLN A 3 15.66 13.20 0.33
C GLN A 3 14.82 12.23 -0.53
N SER A 4 15.29 10.99 -0.73
CA SER A 4 14.55 9.98 -1.51
C SER A 4 13.23 9.59 -0.86
N GLN A 5 13.15 9.65 0.48
CA GLN A 5 11.92 9.39 1.21
C GLN A 5 10.89 10.50 0.99
N ILE A 6 11.31 11.76 1.08
CA ILE A 6 10.45 12.92 0.80
C ILE A 6 9.89 12.86 -0.61
N THR A 7 10.72 12.49 -1.61
CA THR A 7 10.26 12.33 -2.99
C THR A 7 9.15 11.26 -3.12
N ARG A 8 9.28 10.13 -2.43
CA ARG A 8 8.25 9.08 -2.47
C ARG A 8 6.98 9.48 -1.76
N ASP A 9 7.07 10.17 -0.63
CA ASP A 9 5.88 10.70 0.05
C ASP A 9 5.13 11.69 -0.86
N HIS A 10 5.84 12.66 -1.47
CA HIS A 10 5.23 13.57 -2.43
C HIS A 10 4.59 12.86 -3.62
N MET A 11 5.23 11.81 -4.15
CA MET A 11 4.65 11.01 -5.23
C MET A 11 3.37 10.28 -4.77
N GLY A 12 3.36 9.71 -3.56
CA GLY A 12 2.16 9.11 -2.99
C GLY A 12 1.02 10.13 -2.77
N GLN A 13 1.36 11.35 -2.33
CA GLN A 13 0.37 12.45 -2.26
C GLN A 13 -0.17 12.84 -3.63
N LEU A 14 0.68 12.92 -4.65
CA LEU A 14 0.28 13.23 -6.02
C LEU A 14 -0.70 12.17 -6.55
N LEU A 15 -0.37 10.88 -6.41
CA LEU A 15 -1.27 9.81 -6.82
C LEU A 15 -2.62 9.95 -6.12
N TYR A 16 -2.62 10.26 -4.82
CA TYR A 16 -3.85 10.43 -4.04
C TYR A 16 -4.69 11.57 -4.61
N GLN A 17 -4.06 12.71 -4.89
CA GLN A 17 -4.74 13.86 -5.51
C GLN A 17 -5.30 13.51 -6.89
N LEU A 18 -4.58 12.75 -7.72
CA LEU A 18 -5.05 12.34 -9.05
C LEU A 18 -6.29 11.43 -8.96
N VAL A 19 -6.32 10.52 -7.98
CA VAL A 19 -7.50 9.67 -7.73
C VAL A 19 -8.66 10.50 -7.19
N GLN A 20 -8.42 11.44 -6.27
CA GLN A 20 -9.44 12.35 -5.75
C GLN A 20 -10.07 13.24 -6.84
N LEU A 21 -9.24 13.73 -7.76
CA LEU A 21 -9.67 14.59 -8.87
C LEU A 21 -10.20 13.80 -10.07
N GLU A 22 -10.37 12.48 -9.93
CA GLU A 22 -10.82 11.57 -10.99
C GLU A 22 -9.97 11.64 -12.28
N LYS A 23 -8.71 12.08 -12.16
CA LYS A 23 -7.73 12.12 -13.25
C LYS A 23 -7.02 10.78 -13.43
N LEU A 24 -7.03 9.96 -12.39
CA LEU A 24 -6.56 8.59 -12.39
C LEU A 24 -7.66 7.71 -11.82
N SER A 25 -8.13 6.72 -12.58
CA SER A 25 -9.11 5.77 -12.06
C SER A 25 -8.46 4.86 -11.02
N LYS A 26 -9.24 4.38 -10.04
CA LYS A 26 -8.73 3.38 -9.08
C LYS A 26 -8.25 2.11 -9.78
N GLN A 27 -8.91 1.70 -10.87
CA GLN A 27 -8.51 0.54 -11.66
C GLN A 27 -7.13 0.74 -12.29
N ASP A 28 -6.87 1.91 -12.89
CA ASP A 28 -5.57 2.21 -13.48
C ASP A 28 -4.48 2.35 -12.41
N PHE A 29 -4.83 2.90 -11.24
CA PHE A 29 -3.94 2.90 -10.07
C PHE A 29 -3.52 1.48 -9.70
N PHE A 30 -4.47 0.56 -9.48
CA PHE A 30 -4.14 -0.84 -9.13
C PHE A 30 -3.37 -1.55 -10.23
N LYS A 31 -3.78 -1.36 -11.50
CA LYS A 31 -3.08 -1.92 -12.66
C LYS A 31 -1.63 -1.46 -12.73
N GLY A 32 -1.36 -0.19 -12.45
CA GLY A 32 -0.01 0.36 -12.45
C GLY A 32 0.93 -0.25 -11.40
N PHE A 33 0.37 -0.80 -10.31
CA PHE A 33 1.16 -1.50 -9.28
C PHE A 33 1.28 -3.00 -9.53
N SER A 34 0.37 -3.64 -10.27
CA SER A 34 0.27 -5.12 -10.36
C SER A 34 1.59 -5.78 -10.74
N ASP A 35 2.15 -5.43 -11.90
CA ASP A 35 3.39 -6.04 -12.42
C ASP A 35 4.59 -5.77 -11.50
N THR A 36 4.62 -4.60 -10.87
CA THR A 36 5.67 -4.24 -9.90
C THR A 36 5.55 -5.08 -8.63
N LEU A 37 4.34 -5.35 -8.15
CA LEU A 37 4.10 -6.15 -6.95
C LEU A 37 4.45 -7.63 -7.16
N GLU A 38 4.20 -8.17 -8.35
CA GLU A 38 4.57 -9.55 -8.72
C GLU A 38 6.08 -9.74 -8.76
N THR A 39 6.84 -8.73 -9.20
CA THR A 39 8.30 -8.80 -9.37
C THR A 39 9.09 -8.15 -8.23
N ALA A 40 8.41 -7.59 -7.22
CA ALA A 40 9.04 -6.86 -6.12
C ALA A 40 10.01 -7.71 -5.27
N ASP A 41 9.86 -9.04 -5.26
CA ASP A 41 10.78 -9.92 -4.54
C ASP A 41 12.13 -10.06 -5.26
N ASP A 42 12.12 -10.17 -6.59
CA ASP A 42 13.34 -10.16 -7.41
C ASP A 42 14.04 -8.79 -7.31
N MET A 43 13.24 -7.70 -7.35
CA MET A 43 13.76 -6.34 -7.15
C MET A 43 14.39 -6.15 -5.76
N ALA A 44 14.01 -6.93 -4.75
CA ALA A 44 14.56 -6.81 -3.41
C ALA A 44 16.04 -7.24 -3.34
N ILE A 45 16.53 -7.99 -4.33
CA ILE A 45 17.94 -8.38 -4.47
C ILE A 45 18.81 -7.11 -4.63
N ASP A 46 18.42 -6.23 -5.56
CA ASP A 46 19.15 -5.00 -5.86
C ASP A 46 18.67 -3.80 -5.03
N ILE A 47 17.41 -3.84 -4.59
CA ILE A 47 16.73 -2.77 -3.85
C ILE A 47 16.15 -3.33 -2.54
N PRO A 48 16.95 -3.50 -1.47
CA PRO A 48 16.52 -4.18 -0.24
C PRO A 48 15.29 -3.58 0.45
N HIS A 49 14.99 -2.30 0.17
CA HIS A 49 13.90 -1.54 0.79
C HIS A 49 12.68 -1.37 -0.13
N ILE A 50 12.62 -2.05 -1.28
CA ILE A 50 11.55 -1.88 -2.28
C ILE A 50 10.14 -1.96 -1.68
N TRP A 51 9.89 -2.93 -0.80
CA TRP A 51 8.61 -3.06 -0.11
C TRP A 51 8.24 -1.87 0.77
N LEU A 52 9.23 -1.22 1.40
CA LEU A 52 8.98 0.01 2.15
C LEU A 52 8.66 1.16 1.20
N TYR A 53 9.36 1.24 0.07
CA TYR A 53 9.15 2.28 -0.93
C TYR A 53 7.76 2.18 -1.56
N LEU A 54 7.31 0.96 -1.88
CA LEU A 54 5.95 0.69 -2.35
C LEU A 54 4.91 1.06 -1.29
N ALA A 55 5.16 0.73 -0.02
CA ALA A 55 4.27 1.13 1.07
C ALA A 55 4.18 2.66 1.22
N GLU A 56 5.29 3.39 1.06
CA GLU A 56 5.32 4.86 1.12
C GLU A 56 4.51 5.51 -0.02
N LEU A 57 4.57 4.94 -1.23
CA LEU A 57 3.76 5.42 -2.37
C LEU A 57 2.26 5.20 -2.17
N VAL A 58 1.89 4.12 -1.48
CA VAL A 58 0.50 3.68 -1.37
C VAL A 58 -0.20 4.24 -0.13
N THR A 59 0.51 4.39 0.99
CA THR A 59 -0.09 4.78 2.28
C THR A 59 -0.98 6.03 2.20
N PRO A 60 -0.65 7.09 1.43
CA PRO A 60 -1.52 8.25 1.25
C PRO A 60 -2.91 7.94 0.69
N MET A 61 -3.10 6.83 -0.03
CA MET A 61 -4.41 6.39 -0.54
C MET A 61 -5.42 6.09 0.56
N LEU A 62 -4.97 5.75 1.76
CA LEU A 62 -5.84 5.40 2.89
C LEU A 62 -6.32 6.62 3.68
N LYS A 63 -6.05 7.83 3.18
CA LYS A 63 -6.67 9.07 3.67
C LYS A 63 -8.14 9.11 3.28
N GLU A 64 -8.89 9.95 3.97
CA GLU A 64 -10.30 10.22 3.66
C GLU A 64 -10.47 10.62 2.19
N GLY A 65 -11.54 10.15 1.56
CA GLY A 65 -11.79 10.35 0.13
C GLY A 65 -11.07 9.37 -0.78
N GLY A 66 -9.94 8.78 -0.36
CA GLY A 66 -9.12 7.89 -1.18
C GLY A 66 -9.70 6.48 -1.40
N ILE A 67 -8.84 5.47 -1.25
CA ILE A 67 -9.19 4.06 -1.40
C ILE A 67 -9.46 3.49 -0.01
N SER A 68 -10.53 2.71 0.13
CA SER A 68 -10.82 2.07 1.42
C SER A 68 -9.76 1.01 1.76
N MET A 69 -9.49 0.79 3.06
CA MET A 69 -8.54 -0.23 3.48
C MET A 69 -8.91 -1.63 2.95
N ARG A 70 -10.21 -1.95 2.92
CA ARG A 70 -10.71 -3.21 2.36
C ARG A 70 -10.40 -3.34 0.87
N GLU A 71 -10.75 -2.33 0.08
CA GLU A 71 -10.51 -2.30 -1.37
C GLU A 71 -9.01 -2.43 -1.68
N LEU A 72 -8.16 -1.65 -1.00
CA LEU A 72 -6.72 -1.71 -1.16
C LEU A 72 -6.17 -3.11 -0.90
N VAL A 73 -6.56 -3.72 0.23
CA VAL A 73 -6.07 -5.05 0.61
C VAL A 73 -6.54 -6.11 -0.37
N ILE A 74 -7.81 -6.09 -0.80
CA ILE A 74 -8.32 -7.07 -1.77
C ILE A 74 -7.57 -6.97 -3.10
N GLU A 75 -7.45 -5.76 -3.66
CA GLU A 75 -6.85 -5.57 -4.98
C GLU A 75 -5.35 -5.90 -4.97
N PHE A 76 -4.61 -5.46 -3.95
CA PHE A 76 -3.18 -5.78 -3.84
C PHE A 76 -2.91 -7.24 -3.47
N SER A 77 -3.87 -7.93 -2.84
CA SER A 77 -3.70 -9.37 -2.56
C SER A 77 -3.72 -10.21 -3.83
N LYS A 78 -4.36 -9.76 -4.92
CA LYS A 78 -4.41 -10.50 -6.18
C LYS A 78 -3.01 -10.83 -6.73
N PRO A 79 -2.10 -9.86 -6.94
CA PRO A 79 -0.72 -10.16 -7.35
C PRO A 79 0.15 -10.72 -6.22
N LEU A 80 -0.16 -10.44 -4.94
CA LEU A 80 0.73 -10.74 -3.82
C LEU A 80 0.51 -12.10 -3.15
N LEU A 81 -0.68 -12.69 -3.24
CA LEU A 81 -0.97 -14.02 -2.69
C LEU A 81 -0.21 -15.13 -3.43
N PRO A 82 -0.16 -15.17 -4.78
CA PRO A 82 0.60 -16.19 -5.51
C PRO A 82 2.09 -16.22 -5.12
N VAL A 83 2.68 -15.04 -4.89
CA VAL A 83 4.08 -14.89 -4.48
C VAL A 83 4.29 -14.90 -2.96
N ARG A 84 3.22 -15.07 -2.16
CA ARG A 84 3.26 -15.12 -0.68
C ARG A 84 3.87 -13.87 -0.02
N ARG A 85 3.66 -12.69 -0.62
CA ARG A 85 4.18 -11.40 -0.14
C ARG A 85 3.10 -10.43 0.35
N ALA A 86 1.83 -10.85 0.38
CA ALA A 86 0.72 -9.98 0.82
C ALA A 86 0.95 -9.42 2.24
N GLY A 87 1.33 -10.28 3.20
CA GLY A 87 1.68 -9.85 4.55
C GLY A 87 2.90 -8.92 4.63
N VAL A 88 3.86 -9.02 3.70
CA VAL A 88 5.08 -8.19 3.68
C VAL A 88 4.75 -6.74 3.34
N LEU A 89 4.00 -6.50 2.27
CA LEU A 89 3.60 -5.14 1.91
C LEU A 89 2.66 -4.56 2.96
N LEU A 90 1.65 -5.33 3.36
CA LEU A 90 0.63 -4.85 4.28
C LEU A 90 1.21 -4.48 5.64
N SER A 91 2.12 -5.28 6.19
CA SER A 91 2.76 -4.96 7.47
C SER A 91 3.49 -3.61 7.44
N LYS A 92 4.11 -3.26 6.30
CA LYS A 92 4.77 -1.96 6.11
C LYS A 92 3.78 -0.81 6.01
N ILE A 93 2.69 -0.99 5.28
CA ILE A 93 1.60 0.01 5.21
C ILE A 93 1.02 0.26 6.61
N LEU A 94 0.66 -0.79 7.34
CA LEU A 94 0.13 -0.66 8.70
C LEU A 94 1.12 0.01 9.65
N HIS A 95 2.41 -0.32 9.55
CA HIS A 95 3.46 0.33 10.34
C HIS A 95 3.57 1.83 10.03
N LEU A 96 3.49 2.23 8.76
CA LEU A 96 3.48 3.65 8.37
C LEU A 96 2.24 4.38 8.86
N LEU A 97 1.06 3.78 8.77
CA LEU A 97 -0.18 4.36 9.30
C LEU A 97 -0.11 4.55 10.82
N CYS A 98 0.46 3.59 11.56
CA CYS A 98 0.62 3.70 13.01
C CYS A 98 1.46 4.92 13.40
N LYS A 99 2.49 5.25 12.60
CA LYS A 99 3.30 6.47 12.80
C LYS A 99 2.51 7.76 12.56
N GLN A 100 1.49 7.73 11.70
CA GLN A 100 0.74 8.93 11.30
C GLN A 100 -0.50 9.19 12.16
N MET A 101 -1.20 8.15 12.63
CA MET A 101 -2.54 8.33 13.20
C MET A 101 -2.87 7.47 14.44
N SER A 102 -1.85 6.87 15.08
CA SER A 102 -1.90 5.97 16.25
C SER A 102 -2.35 4.52 15.98
N HIS A 103 -1.81 3.59 16.76
CA HIS A 103 -2.15 2.16 16.70
C HIS A 103 -3.65 1.88 16.90
N LYS A 104 -4.32 2.61 17.80
CA LYS A 104 -5.75 2.43 18.10
C LYS A 104 -6.62 2.72 16.87
N LYS A 105 -6.29 3.78 16.12
CA LYS A 105 -7.03 4.16 14.91
C LYS A 105 -6.79 3.17 13.77
N VAL A 106 -5.54 2.73 13.57
CA VAL A 106 -5.21 1.72 12.56
C VAL A 106 -5.92 0.39 12.85
N ALA A 107 -5.97 -0.03 14.12
CA ALA A 107 -6.70 -1.23 14.53
C ALA A 107 -8.22 -1.10 14.37
N ALA A 108 -8.78 0.11 14.48
CA ALA A 108 -10.19 0.37 14.16
C ALA A 108 -10.44 0.24 12.65
N LEU A 109 -9.65 0.92 11.81
CA LEU A 109 -9.74 0.82 10.35
C LEU A 109 -9.66 -0.63 9.84
N TRP A 110 -8.73 -1.41 10.40
CA TRP A 110 -8.59 -2.83 10.06
C TRP A 110 -9.85 -3.65 10.37
N ARG A 111 -10.42 -3.46 11.57
CA ARG A 111 -11.61 -4.18 12.02
C ARG A 111 -12.85 -3.76 11.24
N GLU A 112 -13.02 -2.46 11.00
CA GLU A 112 -14.12 -1.90 10.21
C GLU A 112 -14.09 -2.38 8.75
N ALA A 113 -12.88 -2.58 8.19
CA ALA A 113 -12.70 -3.18 6.88
C ALA A 113 -13.06 -4.68 6.82
N GLY A 114 -13.27 -5.34 7.97
CA GLY A 114 -13.61 -6.76 8.06
C GLY A 114 -12.47 -7.69 7.61
N LEU A 115 -11.22 -7.24 7.79
CA LEU A 115 -10.03 -7.96 7.30
C LEU A 115 -9.52 -8.99 8.31
N SER A 116 -8.99 -10.11 7.81
CA SER A 116 -8.34 -11.14 8.60
C SER A 116 -6.94 -11.43 8.07
N TRP A 117 -5.97 -11.58 8.98
CA TRP A 117 -4.62 -12.01 8.60
C TRP A 117 -4.59 -13.41 7.99
N LYS A 118 -5.59 -14.25 8.30
CA LYS A 118 -5.73 -15.59 7.70
C LYS A 118 -5.91 -15.53 6.18
N ASP A 119 -6.42 -14.42 5.66
CA ASP A 119 -6.65 -14.27 4.22
C ASP A 119 -5.39 -13.82 3.47
N LEU A 120 -4.32 -13.47 4.20
CA LEU A 120 -3.13 -12.78 3.68
C LEU A 120 -1.81 -13.49 4.00
N LEU A 121 -1.87 -14.54 4.81
CA LEU A 121 -0.73 -15.32 5.25
C LEU A 121 -0.89 -16.78 4.75
N PRO A 122 0.22 -17.45 4.40
CA PRO A 122 0.20 -18.89 4.05
C PRO A 122 -0.28 -19.78 5.20
#